data_AF-A0A7C4ETL2-F1
#
_entry.id   AF-A0A7C4ETL2-F1
#
_cell.length_a   1.000
_cell.length_b   1.000
_cell.length_c   1.000
_cell.angle_alpha   90.00
_cell.angle_beta   90.00
_cell.angle_gamma   90.00
#
_symmetry.space_group_name_H-M   'P 1'
#
loop_
_entity.id
_entity.type
_entity.pdbx_description
1 polymer ?
#
loop_
_entity_poly.entity_id
_entity_poly.type
_entity_poly.pdbx_seq_one_letter_code
_entity_poly.pdbx_strand_id
1 'polypeptide(L)' 'MKAENIRLEEFRKLKKGLRGSEKHLLVGIDIAKEQHNAFFGTATGKTLLRRFVFENSREGFKKWVYNEICG' A
#
# COMPACT_ATOMS: atom_id res chain seq x y z
N MET A 1 -17.48 -18.63 11.71
CA MET A 1 -18.20 -17.71 10.79
C MET A 1 -18.45 -16.29 11.35
N LYS A 2 -17.81 -15.84 12.45
CA LYS A 2 -17.95 -14.45 12.97
C LYS A 2 -16.82 -13.51 12.52
N ALA A 3 -15.59 -14.01 12.42
CA ALA A 3 -14.41 -13.21 12.10
C ALA A 3 -14.40 -12.66 10.64
N GLU A 4 -14.96 -13.39 9.68
CA GLU A 4 -14.97 -12.94 8.27
C GLU A 4 -15.90 -11.75 8.03
N ASN A 5 -17.04 -11.70 8.73
CA ASN A 5 -17.99 -10.59 8.60
C ASN A 5 -17.39 -9.28 9.12
N ILE A 6 -16.66 -9.34 10.24
CA ILE A 6 -15.98 -8.17 10.82
C ILE A 6 -14.91 -7.65 9.86
N ARG A 7 -14.05 -8.52 9.34
CA ARG A 7 -13.01 -8.16 8.36
C ARG A 7 -13.59 -7.49 7.12
N LEU A 8 -14.70 -8.02 6.59
CA LEU A 8 -15.33 -7.46 5.40
C LEU A 8 -15.97 -6.09 5.67
N GLU A 9 -16.61 -5.91 6.82
CA GLU A 9 -17.21 -4.64 7.22
C GLU A 9 -16.14 -3.55 7.44
N GLU A 10 -15.06 -3.87 8.14
CA GLU A 10 -13.95 -2.96 8.37
C GLU A 10 -13.29 -2.54 7.04
N PHE A 11 -13.07 -3.51 6.15
CA PHE A 11 -12.55 -3.23 4.81
C PHE A 11 -13.44 -2.28 4.02
N ARG A 12 -14.78 -2.47 4.07
CA ARG A 12 -15.73 -1.60 3.39
C ARG A 12 -15.74 -0.19 3.98
N LYS A 13 -15.69 -0.06 5.31
CA LYS A 13 -15.61 1.24 6.01
C LYS A 13 -14.34 2.00 5.62
N LEU A 14 -13.19 1.32 5.63
CA LEU A 14 -11.91 1.86 5.18
C LEU A 14 -11.99 2.33 3.73
N LYS A 15 -12.48 1.47 2.82
CA LYS A 15 -12.61 1.81 1.39
C LYS A 15 -13.51 3.03 1.17
N LYS A 16 -14.59 3.16 1.95
CA LYS A 16 -15.50 4.33 1.89
C LYS A 16 -14.81 5.62 2.34
N GLY A 17 -13.99 5.56 3.38
CA GLY A 17 -13.24 6.73 3.88
C GLY A 17 -12.12 7.19 2.93
N LEU A 18 -11.52 6.26 2.19
CA LEU A 18 -10.45 6.58 1.24
C LEU A 18 -10.98 7.07 -0.11
N ARG A 19 -12.09 6.50 -0.61
CA ARG A 19 -12.56 6.73 -1.98
C ARG A 19 -12.73 8.22 -2.31
N GLY A 20 -12.04 8.67 -3.37
CA GLY A 20 -12.12 10.05 -3.84
C GLY A 20 -11.27 11.04 -3.04
N SER A 21 -10.53 10.58 -2.03
CA SER A 21 -9.63 11.45 -1.27
C SER A 21 -8.38 11.79 -2.07
N GLU A 22 -8.08 13.08 -2.16
CA GLU A 22 -6.83 13.60 -2.73
C GLU A 22 -5.67 13.60 -1.73
N LYS A 23 -5.96 13.32 -0.45
CA LYS A 23 -4.98 13.41 0.66
C LYS A 23 -4.34 12.07 1.00
N HIS A 24 -4.78 10.98 0.37
CA HIS A 24 -4.31 9.63 0.68
C HIS A 24 -3.52 9.03 -0.47
N LEU A 25 -2.30 8.61 -0.15
CA LEU A 25 -1.47 7.74 -0.97
C LEU A 25 -1.78 6.28 -0.59
N LEU A 26 -2.20 5.49 -1.57
CA LEU A 26 -2.39 4.06 -1.42
C LEU A 26 -1.10 3.36 -1.84
N VAL A 27 -0.57 2.54 -0.94
CA VAL A 27 0.60 1.70 -1.20
C VAL A 27 0.17 0.24 -1.04
N GLY A 28 0.34 -0.56 -2.09
CA GLY A 28 0.22 -2.01 -1.96
C GLY A 28 1.57 -2.67 -2.12
N ILE A 29 1.90 -3.57 -1.20
CA ILE A 29 3.15 -4.31 -1.17
C ILE A 29 2.83 -5.79 -1.35
N ASP A 30 3.38 -6.37 -2.40
CA ASP A 30 3.43 -7.81 -2.65
C ASP A 30 4.72 -8.37 -2.05
N ILE A 31 4.57 -9.17 -1.00
CA ILE A 31 5.66 -9.64 -0.15
C ILE A 31 6.16 -10.99 -0.69
N ALA A 32 7.36 -11.02 -1.29
CA ALA A 32 8.09 -12.25 -1.59
C ALA A 32 9.33 -12.45 -0.70
N LYS A 33 9.97 -13.63 -0.83
CA LYS A 33 11.05 -14.07 0.06
C LYS A 33 12.31 -13.19 -0.03
N GLU A 34 12.73 -12.84 -1.23
CA GLU A 34 14.00 -12.12 -1.46
C GLU A 34 13.77 -10.64 -1.80
N GLN A 35 12.69 -10.36 -2.53
CA GLN A 35 12.34 -9.01 -3.00
C GLN A 35 10.83 -8.79 -2.90
N HIS A 36 10.44 -7.57 -2.59
CA HIS A 36 9.06 -7.14 -2.53
C HIS A 36 8.75 -6.24 -3.72
N ASN A 37 7.54 -6.36 -4.26
CA ASN A 37 7.04 -5.44 -5.28
C ASN A 37 6.05 -4.48 -4.61
N ALA A 38 6.23 -3.18 -4.78
CA ALA A 38 5.29 -2.16 -4.35
C ALA A 38 4.68 -1.43 -5.53
N PHE A 39 3.42 -1.02 -5.35
CA PHE A 39 2.74 -0.06 -6.22
C PHE A 39 2.24 1.11 -5.40
N PHE A 40 2.13 2.26 -6.06
CA PHE A 40 1.60 3.50 -5.51
C PHE A 40 0.42 3.97 -6.35
N GLY A 41 -0.66 4.32 -5.68
CA GLY A 41 -1.84 4.88 -6.31
C GLY A 41 -2.52 5.93 -5.45
N THR A 42 -3.40 6.72 -6.05
CA THR A 42 -4.25 7.65 -5.33
C THR A 42 -5.57 6.97 -4.99
N ALA A 43 -6.27 7.50 -3.99
CA ALA A 43 -7.62 7.03 -3.67
C ALA A 43 -8.69 7.43 -4.71
N THR A 44 -8.29 8.21 -5.73
CA THR A 44 -9.08 8.52 -6.94
C THR A 44 -8.83 7.52 -8.09
N GLY A 45 -7.92 6.55 -7.92
CA GLY A 45 -7.66 5.49 -8.90
C GLY A 45 -6.53 5.77 -9.88
N LYS A 46 -5.78 6.87 -9.71
CA LYS A 46 -4.59 7.17 -10.51
C LYS A 46 -3.42 6.33 -10.00
N THR A 47 -2.76 5.58 -10.86
CA THR A 47 -1.49 4.93 -10.51
C THR A 47 -0.36 5.95 -10.62
N LEU A 48 0.45 6.07 -9.56
CA LEU A 48 1.62 6.95 -9.52
C LEU A 48 2.90 6.18 -9.84
N LEU A 49 3.04 4.95 -9.35
CA LEU A 49 4.18 4.07 -9.62
C LEU A 49 3.71 2.61 -9.65
N ARG A 50 4.01 1.89 -10.74
CA ARG A 50 3.47 0.53 -10.97
C ARG A 50 4.34 -0.61 -10.46
N ARG A 51 5.65 -0.40 -10.34
CA ARG A 51 6.59 -1.49 -10.05
C ARG A 51 7.85 -0.96 -9.39
N PHE A 52 7.79 -0.78 -8.09
CA PHE A 52 8.95 -0.51 -7.26
C PHE A 52 9.40 -1.82 -6.62
N VAL A 53 10.67 -2.19 -6.79
CA VAL A 53 11.21 -3.43 -6.22
C VAL A 53 12.21 -3.08 -5.14
N PHE A 54 12.08 -3.71 -3.98
CA PHE A 54 13.05 -3.55 -2.90
C PHE A 54 13.35 -4.88 -2.23
N GLU A 55 14.55 -4.99 -1.68
CA GLU A 55 15.02 -6.20 -1.00
C GLU A 55 14.24 -6.45 0.28
N ASN A 56 14.07 -7.72 0.62
CA ASN A 56 13.60 -8.16 1.92
C ASN A 56 14.72 -8.02 2.98
N SER A 57 15.11 -6.77 3.22
CA SER A 57 16.09 -6.39 4.23
C SER A 57 15.63 -5.12 4.94
N ARG A 58 16.07 -4.92 6.18
CA ARG A 58 15.74 -3.71 6.96
C ARG A 58 16.18 -2.46 6.23
N GLU A 59 17.34 -2.52 5.59
CA GLU A 59 17.93 -1.46 4.77
C GLU A 59 17.10 -1.22 3.51
N GLY A 60 16.62 -2.28 2.84
CA GLY A 60 15.71 -2.18 1.70
C GLY A 60 14.43 -1.43 2.05
N PHE A 61 13.79 -1.78 3.17
CA PHE A 61 12.61 -1.08 3.68
C PHE A 61 12.91 0.38 4.06
N LYS A 62 14.03 0.65 4.74
CA LYS A 62 14.41 2.02 5.13
C LYS A 62 14.64 2.91 3.91
N LYS A 63 15.39 2.43 2.92
CA LYS A 63 15.64 3.15 1.66
C LYS A 63 14.33 3.44 0.93
N TRP A 64 13.45 2.44 0.86
CA TRP A 64 12.14 2.59 0.24
C TRP A 64 11.30 3.68 0.91
N VAL A 65 11.13 3.65 2.24
CA VAL A 65 10.32 4.64 2.96
C VAL A 65 10.93 6.05 2.85
N TYR A 66 12.24 6.16 3.04
CA TYR A 66 12.91 7.47 3.07
C TYR A 66 12.92 8.14 1.70
N ASN A 67 13.24 7.40 0.63
CA ASN A 67 13.43 7.99 -0.70
C ASN A 67 12.11 8.27 -1.43
N GLU A 68 11.08 7.44 -1.24
CA GLU A 68 9.87 7.48 -2.09
C GLU A 68 8.63 8.03 -1.38
N ILE A 69 8.64 8.10 -0.04
CA ILE A 69 7.49 8.58 0.74
C ILE A 69 7.81 9.89 1.46
N CYS A 70 9.04 10.03 1.98
CA CYS A 70 9.47 11.20 2.75
C CYS A 70 10.35 12.18 1.96
N GLY A 71 10.82 11.78 0.77
CA GLY A 71 11.71 12.56 -0.09
C GLY A 71 11.01 13.69 -0.85
#